data_AF-A0A932KJF8-F1
#
_entry.id   AF-A0A932KJF8-F1
#
_cell.length_a   1.000
_cell.length_b   1.000
_cell.length_c   1.000
_cell.angle_alpha   90.00
_cell.angle_beta   90.00
_cell.angle_gamma   90.00
#
_symmetry.space_group_name_H-M   'P 1'
#
loop_
_entity.id
_entity.type
_entity.pdbx_description
1 polymer ?
#
loop_
_entity_poly.entity_id
_entity_poly.type
_entity_poly.pdbx_seq_one_letter_code
_entity_poly.pdbx_strand_id
1 'polypeptide(L)'
;MSQGTLTADAELEELQHASFNYFLHETNPVNGLGIDKTEADWPASIAATGLALAAYPVGVERGFMPRDAAVERSLATLRFFWNSPQGPEPDATGYQGFYYHFLDMQTGRRAWQVAASLPFAPEIVLPVLDYCIHDVKLIESNRYGFKASFNPTYPAASGNPHGWVSPWHFGLNEGPTVLMIENYHTGLLWQLMRRCPYIVGGLRRADFTGGWL
;
A
#
# COMPACT_ATOMS: atom_id res chain seq x y z
N MET A 1 -41.92 10.83 -18.07
CA MET A 1 -41.22 9.76 -17.32
C MET A 1 -40.54 10.44 -16.16
N SER A 2 -41.07 10.27 -14.95
CA SER A 2 -40.54 10.90 -13.73
C SER A 2 -39.35 10.07 -13.27
N GLN A 3 -38.13 10.61 -13.36
CA GLN A 3 -37.00 10.05 -12.60
C GLN A 3 -37.32 10.28 -11.13
N GLY A 4 -37.73 9.22 -10.43
CA GLY A 4 -37.96 9.26 -8.99
C GLY A 4 -36.64 9.58 -8.32
N THR A 5 -36.59 10.71 -7.60
CA THR A 5 -35.48 11.07 -6.74
C THR A 5 -35.31 9.95 -5.71
N LEU A 6 -34.20 9.20 -5.78
CA LEU A 6 -33.80 8.32 -4.70
C LEU A 6 -33.72 9.18 -3.42
N THR A 7 -34.17 8.66 -2.29
CA THR A 7 -33.92 9.34 -1.02
C THR A 7 -32.41 9.37 -0.79
N ALA A 8 -31.88 10.37 -0.08
CA ALA A 8 -30.44 10.48 0.17
C ALA A 8 -29.82 9.18 0.73
N ASP A 9 -30.58 8.44 1.54
CA ASP A 9 -30.17 7.14 2.07
C ASP A 9 -30.02 6.06 0.98
N ALA A 10 -30.93 6.03 0.01
CA ALA A 10 -30.85 5.09 -1.12
C ALA A 10 -29.70 5.44 -2.08
N GLU A 11 -29.44 6.74 -2.30
CA GLU A 11 -28.29 7.20 -3.07
C GLU A 11 -26.96 6.82 -2.39
N LEU A 12 -26.89 6.92 -1.05
CA LEU A 12 -25.72 6.52 -0.28
C LEU A 12 -25.52 5.00 -0.28
N GLU A 13 -26.59 4.21 -0.23
CA GLU A 13 -26.50 2.74 -0.32
C GLU A 13 -26.01 2.30 -1.69
N GLU A 14 -26.51 2.90 -2.77
CA GLU A 14 -26.04 2.64 -4.13
C GLU A 14 -24.56 3.01 -4.29
N LEU A 15 -24.16 4.20 -3.82
CA LEU A 15 -22.77 4.64 -3.86
C LEU A 15 -21.85 3.72 -3.04
N GLN A 16 -22.30 3.27 -1.86
CA GLN A 16 -21.53 2.37 -1.01
C GLN A 16 -21.34 1.01 -1.68
N HIS A 17 -22.40 0.44 -2.28
CA HIS A 17 -22.32 -0.82 -3.01
C HIS A 17 -21.43 -0.70 -4.26
N ALA A 18 -21.60 0.37 -5.04
CA ALA A 18 -20.76 0.64 -6.21
C ALA A 18 -19.28 0.80 -5.85
N SER A 19 -18.97 1.48 -4.75
CA SER A 19 -17.60 1.62 -4.24
C SER A 19 -17.05 0.29 -3.72
N PHE A 20 -17.89 -0.53 -3.07
CA PHE A 20 -17.49 -1.86 -2.60
C PHE A 20 -17.12 -2.81 -3.75
N ASN A 21 -17.76 -2.67 -4.92
CA ASN A 21 -17.44 -3.47 -6.10
C ASN A 21 -15.97 -3.34 -6.55
N TYR A 22 -15.31 -2.21 -6.25
CA TYR A 22 -13.86 -2.08 -6.43
C TYR A 22 -13.09 -3.21 -5.72
N PHE A 23 -13.40 -3.47 -4.45
CA PHE A 23 -12.71 -4.50 -3.67
C PHE A 23 -13.11 -5.93 -4.06
N LEU A 24 -14.25 -6.10 -4.73
CA LEU A 24 -14.64 -7.40 -5.28
C LEU A 24 -13.92 -7.71 -6.59
N HIS A 25 -13.81 -6.72 -7.48
CA HIS A 25 -13.32 -6.89 -8.84
C HIS A 25 -11.81 -6.66 -8.98
N GLU A 26 -11.28 -5.70 -8.23
CA GLU A 26 -9.90 -5.22 -8.38
C GLU A 26 -8.94 -5.83 -7.33
N THR A 27 -9.43 -6.79 -6.54
CA THR A 27 -8.60 -7.62 -5.66
C THR A 27 -8.38 -8.98 -6.29
N ASN A 28 -7.11 -9.36 -6.44
CA ASN A 28 -6.73 -10.68 -6.90
C ASN A 28 -7.23 -11.74 -5.89
N PRO A 29 -8.14 -12.65 -6.27
CA PRO A 29 -8.74 -13.59 -5.33
C PRO A 29 -7.76 -14.66 -4.83
N VAL A 30 -6.63 -14.86 -5.54
CA VAL A 30 -5.64 -15.90 -5.20
C VAL A 30 -4.69 -15.43 -4.10
N ASN A 31 -4.19 -14.21 -4.19
CA ASN A 31 -3.20 -13.65 -3.26
C ASN A 31 -3.75 -12.49 -2.40
N GLY A 32 -4.97 -12.04 -2.69
CA GLY A 32 -5.66 -11.00 -1.94
C GLY A 32 -5.08 -9.60 -2.11
N LEU A 33 -4.20 -9.36 -3.09
CA LEU A 33 -3.65 -8.04 -3.40
C LEU A 33 -4.67 -7.18 -4.15
N GLY A 34 -4.85 -5.93 -3.72
CA GLY A 34 -5.71 -4.95 -4.38
C GLY A 34 -4.91 -4.02 -5.29
N ILE A 35 -5.37 -3.83 -6.54
CA ILE A 35 -4.76 -2.86 -7.46
C ILE A 35 -4.83 -1.46 -6.83
N ASP A 36 -3.82 -0.62 -7.09
CA ASP A 36 -3.84 0.75 -6.60
C ASP A 36 -4.67 1.69 -7.48
N LYS A 37 -4.75 1.39 -8.78
CA LYS A 37 -5.45 2.16 -9.79
C LYS A 37 -6.01 1.20 -10.85
N THR A 38 -7.25 1.41 -11.30
CA THR A 38 -7.93 0.56 -12.30
C THR A 38 -7.38 0.66 -13.74
N GLU A 39 -6.16 1.15 -13.90
CA GLU A 39 -5.48 1.14 -15.20
C GLU A 39 -4.88 -0.25 -15.45
N ALA A 40 -4.87 -0.69 -16.71
CA ALA A 40 -4.25 -1.95 -17.08
C ALA A 40 -2.77 -1.98 -16.66
N ASP A 41 -2.30 -3.13 -16.21
CA ASP A 41 -0.91 -3.38 -15.81
C ASP A 41 -0.40 -2.49 -14.65
N TRP A 42 -1.29 -1.96 -13.81
CA TRP A 42 -0.92 -1.19 -12.63
C TRP A 42 -0.59 -2.11 -11.43
N PRO A 43 0.39 -1.76 -10.57
CA PRO A 43 0.71 -2.58 -9.41
C PRO A 43 -0.38 -2.55 -8.34
N ALA A 44 -0.33 -3.55 -7.47
CA ALA A 44 -1.06 -3.54 -6.21
C ALA A 44 -0.46 -2.54 -5.23
N SER A 45 -1.27 -2.03 -4.30
CA SER A 45 -0.76 -1.32 -3.13
C SER A 45 -1.20 -1.97 -1.82
N ILE A 46 -0.33 -1.88 -0.81
CA ILE A 46 -0.65 -2.34 0.55
C ILE A 46 -1.80 -1.51 1.15
N ALA A 47 -1.95 -0.25 0.73
CA ALA A 47 -3.05 0.61 1.15
C ALA A 47 -4.39 0.09 0.61
N ALA A 48 -4.51 -0.15 -0.69
CA ALA A 48 -5.72 -0.71 -1.29
C ALA A 48 -6.05 -2.09 -0.70
N THR A 49 -5.03 -2.93 -0.53
CA THR A 49 -5.16 -4.26 0.08
C THR A 49 -5.66 -4.19 1.54
N GLY A 50 -5.12 -3.28 2.35
CA GLY A 50 -5.57 -3.06 3.73
C GLY A 50 -7.00 -2.52 3.81
N LEU A 51 -7.39 -1.62 2.89
CA LEU A 51 -8.76 -1.12 2.80
C LEU A 51 -9.75 -2.22 2.41
N ALA A 52 -9.37 -3.14 1.53
CA ALA A 52 -10.20 -4.29 1.17
C ALA A 52 -10.56 -5.12 2.43
N LEU A 53 -9.56 -5.46 3.26
CA LEU A 53 -9.78 -6.19 4.51
C LEU A 53 -10.72 -5.45 5.48
N ALA A 54 -10.64 -4.13 5.55
CA ALA A 54 -11.53 -3.30 6.35
C ALA A 54 -12.95 -3.19 5.76
N ALA A 55 -13.07 -3.24 4.44
CA ALA A 55 -14.34 -3.15 3.72
C ALA A 55 -15.13 -4.48 3.77
N TYR A 56 -14.47 -5.63 3.86
CA TYR A 56 -15.15 -6.93 3.85
C TYR A 56 -16.21 -7.11 4.95
N PRO A 57 -15.98 -6.77 6.23
CA PRO A 57 -17.02 -6.79 7.24
C PRO A 57 -18.23 -5.91 6.88
N VAL A 58 -18.00 -4.72 6.30
CA VAL A 58 -19.09 -3.86 5.83
C VAL A 58 -19.88 -4.54 4.72
N GLY A 59 -19.20 -5.15 3.76
CA GLY A 59 -19.84 -5.93 2.70
C GLY A 59 -20.68 -7.10 3.21
N VAL A 60 -20.25 -7.75 4.29
CA VAL A 60 -21.03 -8.82 4.94
C VAL A 60 -22.27 -8.26 5.64
N GLU A 61 -22.11 -7.24 6.48
CA GLU A 61 -23.22 -6.65 7.25
C GLU A 61 -24.27 -5.98 6.34
N ARG A 62 -23.85 -5.50 5.16
CA ARG A 62 -24.73 -4.88 4.16
C ARG A 62 -25.27 -5.87 3.12
N GLY A 63 -24.87 -7.14 3.17
CA GLY A 63 -25.33 -8.17 2.23
C GLY A 63 -24.73 -8.06 0.82
N PHE A 64 -23.67 -7.29 0.63
CA PHE A 64 -22.93 -7.17 -0.64
C PHE A 64 -22.05 -8.39 -0.93
N MET A 65 -21.64 -9.10 0.13
CA MET A 65 -20.80 -10.28 0.03
C MET A 65 -21.15 -11.30 1.12
N PRO A 66 -21.24 -12.61 0.80
CA PRO A 66 -21.37 -13.66 1.80
C PRO A 66 -20.20 -13.71 2.81
N ARG A 67 -20.48 -14.11 4.05
CA ARG A 67 -19.47 -14.17 5.12
C ARG A 67 -18.33 -15.14 4.82
N ASP A 68 -18.63 -16.29 4.23
CA ASP A 68 -17.65 -17.29 3.81
C ASP A 68 -16.70 -16.74 2.73
N ALA A 69 -17.23 -16.03 1.72
CA ALA A 69 -16.42 -15.36 0.71
C ALA A 69 -15.49 -14.29 1.33
N ALA A 70 -15.96 -13.54 2.33
CA ALA A 70 -15.15 -12.58 3.08
C ALA A 70 -13.99 -13.25 3.82
N VAL A 71 -14.26 -14.39 4.48
CA VAL A 71 -13.26 -15.19 5.18
C VAL A 71 -12.24 -15.75 4.20
N GLU A 72 -12.68 -16.30 3.08
CA GLU A 72 -11.80 -16.85 2.05
C GLU A 72 -10.82 -15.80 1.52
N ARG A 73 -11.34 -14.63 1.12
CA ARG A 73 -10.51 -13.51 0.63
C ARG A 73 -9.53 -13.00 1.69
N SER A 74 -10.00 -12.85 2.93
CA SER A 74 -9.14 -12.41 4.04
C SER A 74 -8.01 -13.42 4.29
N LEU A 75 -8.32 -14.72 4.28
CA LEU A 75 -7.32 -15.77 4.45
C LEU A 75 -6.35 -15.83 3.28
N ALA A 76 -6.80 -15.60 2.04
CA ALA A 76 -5.93 -15.52 0.87
C ALA A 76 -4.88 -14.41 1.05
N THR A 77 -5.31 -13.18 1.42
CA THR A 77 -4.41 -12.06 1.70
C THR A 77 -3.41 -12.38 2.82
N LEU A 78 -3.90 -12.86 3.96
CA LEU A 78 -3.05 -13.14 5.13
C LEU A 78 -2.04 -14.27 4.86
N ARG A 79 -2.47 -15.34 4.18
CA ARG A 79 -1.60 -16.46 3.81
C ARG A 79 -0.58 -16.05 2.76
N PHE A 80 -0.96 -15.23 1.79
CA PHE A 80 -0.02 -14.71 0.80
C PHE A 80 1.11 -13.95 1.50
N PHE A 81 0.77 -12.95 2.32
CA PHE A 81 1.76 -12.13 3.00
C PHE A 81 2.65 -12.93 3.97
N TRP A 82 2.06 -13.89 4.69
CA TRP A 82 2.81 -14.78 5.58
C TRP A 82 3.86 -15.63 4.85
N ASN A 83 3.51 -16.15 3.69
CA ASN A 83 4.38 -17.01 2.89
C ASN A 83 5.25 -16.24 1.89
N SER A 84 5.04 -14.92 1.79
CA SER A 84 5.74 -14.08 0.82
C SER A 84 7.24 -14.01 1.13
N PRO A 85 8.10 -13.89 0.12
CA PRO A 85 9.52 -13.65 0.33
C PRO A 85 9.75 -12.43 1.23
N GLN A 86 10.36 -12.67 2.39
CA GLN A 86 10.77 -11.64 3.32
C GLN A 86 12.29 -11.59 3.37
N GLY A 87 12.88 -10.41 3.20
CA GLY A 87 14.33 -10.31 3.18
C GLY A 87 14.84 -8.96 2.65
N PRO A 88 16.15 -8.68 2.80
CA PRO A 88 16.76 -7.44 2.34
C PRO A 88 16.85 -7.37 0.81
N GLU A 89 16.52 -8.45 0.10
CA GLU A 89 16.64 -8.53 -1.34
C GLU A 89 15.76 -7.49 -2.06
N PRO A 90 16.22 -6.94 -3.20
CA PRO A 90 15.52 -5.88 -3.91
C PRO A 90 14.10 -6.23 -4.37
N ASP A 91 13.80 -7.51 -4.58
CA ASP A 91 12.52 -8.01 -5.07
C ASP A 91 11.67 -8.71 -3.99
N ALA A 92 12.11 -8.69 -2.72
CA ALA A 92 11.31 -9.21 -1.61
C ALA A 92 9.96 -8.51 -1.49
N THR A 93 8.93 -9.22 -1.02
CA THR A 93 7.58 -8.68 -0.79
C THR A 93 7.53 -7.77 0.45
N GLY A 94 8.42 -8.02 1.40
CA GLY A 94 8.58 -7.22 2.60
C GLY A 94 9.83 -7.59 3.38
N TYR A 95 10.02 -6.99 4.55
CA TYR A 95 11.06 -7.37 5.50
C TYR A 95 10.62 -7.10 6.93
N GLN A 96 10.89 -8.08 7.81
CA GLN A 96 10.54 -8.03 9.23
C GLN A 96 9.05 -7.73 9.51
N GLY A 97 8.16 -8.24 8.65
CA GLY A 97 6.71 -8.11 8.82
C GLY A 97 6.13 -6.78 8.30
N PHE A 98 6.92 -6.01 7.55
CA PHE A 98 6.47 -4.83 6.84
C PHE A 98 6.55 -5.06 5.34
N TYR A 99 5.53 -4.61 4.62
CA TYR A 99 5.39 -4.82 3.18
C TYR A 99 5.64 -3.53 2.41
N TYR A 100 6.26 -3.65 1.24
CA TYR A 100 6.55 -2.51 0.38
C TYR A 100 5.28 -1.90 -0.19
N HIS A 101 5.28 -0.57 -0.38
CA HIS A 101 4.07 0.19 -0.72
C HIS A 101 3.37 -0.33 -1.97
N PHE A 102 4.10 -0.53 -3.08
CA PHE A 102 3.58 -1.20 -4.27
C PHE A 102 4.21 -2.58 -4.44
N LEU A 103 3.38 -3.50 -4.90
CA LEU A 103 3.76 -4.86 -5.22
C LEU A 103 3.26 -5.20 -6.62
N ASP A 104 4.03 -5.98 -7.37
CA ASP A 104 3.53 -6.61 -8.58
C ASP A 104 2.28 -7.45 -8.27
N MET A 105 1.22 -7.27 -9.06
CA MET A 105 -0.12 -7.81 -8.75
C MET A 105 -0.16 -9.34 -8.74
N GLN A 106 0.74 -9.99 -9.49
CA GLN A 106 0.75 -11.44 -9.65
C GLN A 106 1.73 -12.11 -8.69
N THR A 107 2.96 -11.60 -8.67
CA THR A 107 4.08 -12.20 -7.93
C THR A 107 4.20 -11.65 -6.52
N GLY A 108 3.66 -10.46 -6.27
CA GLY A 108 3.80 -9.74 -5.02
C GLY A 108 5.23 -9.29 -4.72
N ARG A 109 6.10 -9.26 -5.73
CA ARG A 109 7.45 -8.69 -5.62
C ARG A 109 7.36 -7.18 -5.54
N ARG A 110 8.33 -6.55 -4.88
CA ARG A 110 8.39 -5.10 -4.75
C ARG A 110 8.29 -4.41 -6.12
N ALA A 111 7.40 -3.43 -6.20
CA ALA A 111 7.31 -2.47 -7.29
C ALA A 111 7.47 -1.06 -6.71
N TRP A 112 8.23 -0.20 -7.38
CA TRP A 112 8.34 1.25 -7.13
C TRP A 112 8.57 1.73 -5.65
N GLN A 113 8.86 3.02 -5.51
CA GLN A 113 9.23 3.72 -4.28
C GLN A 113 10.46 3.23 -3.49
N VAL A 114 11.37 4.17 -3.25
CA VAL A 114 12.68 3.92 -2.66
C VAL A 114 12.75 4.28 -1.18
N ALA A 115 12.11 5.38 -0.74
CA ALA A 115 12.23 5.85 0.65
C ALA A 115 11.52 4.96 1.68
N ALA A 116 10.30 4.48 1.39
CA ALA A 116 9.58 3.57 2.28
C ALA A 116 10.27 2.20 2.47
N SER A 117 11.37 1.97 1.75
CA SER A 117 12.12 0.73 1.77
C SER A 117 13.34 0.77 2.69
N LEU A 118 13.59 1.91 3.33
CA LEU A 118 14.82 2.17 4.07
C LEU A 118 15.12 1.15 5.20
N PRO A 119 14.14 0.67 6.00
CA PRO A 119 14.41 -0.35 7.01
C PRO A 119 14.89 -1.70 6.47
N PHE A 120 14.73 -1.91 5.16
CA PHE A 120 14.82 -3.23 4.53
C PHE A 120 16.10 -3.40 3.73
N ALA A 121 16.44 -2.39 2.91
CA ALA A 121 17.61 -2.40 2.05
C ALA A 121 18.36 -1.06 2.14
N PRO A 122 18.85 -0.66 3.33
CA PRO A 122 19.45 0.66 3.54
C PRO A 122 20.67 0.89 2.62
N GLU A 123 21.44 -0.14 2.33
CA GLU A 123 22.59 -0.10 1.42
C GLU A 123 22.23 0.22 -0.04
N ILE A 124 20.99 -0.05 -0.45
CA ILE A 124 20.46 0.30 -1.78
C ILE A 124 19.73 1.64 -1.70
N VAL A 125 18.93 1.83 -0.65
CA VAL A 125 18.03 2.98 -0.51
C VAL A 125 18.82 4.25 -0.22
N LEU A 126 19.79 4.24 0.69
CA LEU A 126 20.54 5.44 1.07
C LEU A 126 21.27 6.11 -0.11
N PRO A 127 22.00 5.39 -0.99
CA PRO A 127 22.60 6.01 -2.18
C PRO A 127 21.56 6.60 -3.14
N VAL A 128 20.39 5.98 -3.27
CA VAL A 128 19.32 6.52 -4.11
C VAL A 128 18.68 7.75 -3.48
N LEU A 129 18.50 7.78 -2.15
CA LEU A 129 18.03 8.97 -1.46
C LEU A 129 19.02 10.13 -1.64
N ASP A 130 20.32 9.87 -1.51
CA ASP A 130 21.40 10.83 -1.74
C ASP A 130 21.30 11.43 -3.16
N TYR A 131 21.22 10.57 -4.18
CA TYR A 131 21.02 10.98 -5.58
C TYR A 131 19.73 11.80 -5.77
N CYS A 132 18.61 11.35 -5.20
CA CYS A 132 17.33 12.06 -5.30
C CYS A 132 17.35 13.44 -4.62
N ILE A 133 18.11 13.58 -3.52
CA ILE A 133 18.24 14.83 -2.76
C ILE A 133 19.19 15.80 -3.46
N HIS A 134 20.36 15.32 -3.88
CA HIS A 134 21.46 16.17 -4.30
C HIS A 134 21.52 16.39 -5.81
N ASP A 135 21.26 15.34 -6.62
CA ASP A 135 21.30 15.44 -8.08
C ASP A 135 19.93 15.83 -8.65
N VAL A 136 18.89 15.03 -8.35
CA VAL A 136 17.54 15.26 -8.90
C VAL A 136 16.83 16.43 -8.19
N LYS A 137 17.30 16.78 -6.99
CA LYS A 137 16.80 17.90 -6.17
C LYS A 137 15.32 17.81 -5.82
N LEU A 138 14.83 16.60 -5.56
CA LEU A 138 13.42 16.33 -5.29
C LEU A 138 12.90 16.95 -3.98
N ILE A 139 13.79 17.44 -3.11
CA ILE A 139 13.44 18.15 -1.88
C ILE A 139 13.68 19.67 -1.97
N GLU A 140 14.26 20.16 -3.07
CA GLU A 140 14.60 21.58 -3.20
C GLU A 140 13.34 22.44 -3.29
N SER A 141 13.38 23.62 -2.66
CA SER A 141 12.33 24.64 -2.72
C SER A 141 10.92 24.18 -2.31
N ASN A 142 10.81 23.24 -1.37
CA ASN A 142 9.52 22.81 -0.85
C ASN A 142 9.55 22.47 0.66
N ARG A 143 8.36 22.37 1.29
CA ARG A 143 8.22 22.19 2.75
C ARG A 143 7.97 20.74 3.19
N TYR A 144 7.76 19.81 2.27
CA TYR A 144 7.15 18.51 2.56
C TYR A 144 8.00 17.33 2.06
N GLY A 145 9.32 17.49 1.97
CA GLY A 145 10.21 16.39 1.56
C GLY A 145 10.15 16.10 0.05
N PHE A 146 10.15 14.82 -0.31
CA PHE A 146 10.26 14.40 -1.71
C PHE A 146 9.00 14.74 -2.51
N LYS A 147 9.18 15.28 -3.71
CA LYS A 147 8.09 15.30 -4.70
C LYS A 147 7.65 13.89 -5.06
N ALA A 148 6.36 13.75 -5.40
CA ALA A 148 5.70 12.46 -5.57
C ALA A 148 6.34 11.52 -6.60
N SER A 149 6.88 12.09 -7.67
CA SER A 149 7.43 11.36 -8.81
C SER A 149 8.26 12.30 -9.69
N PHE A 150 9.18 11.73 -10.45
CA PHE A 150 9.92 12.43 -11.50
C PHE A 150 10.11 11.52 -12.72
N ASN A 151 10.35 12.12 -13.89
CA ASN A 151 10.57 11.43 -15.15
C ASN A 151 11.66 12.16 -15.98
N PRO A 152 12.91 11.65 -15.98
CA PRO A 152 14.02 12.23 -16.72
C PRO A 152 13.87 12.25 -18.23
N THR A 153 13.07 11.34 -18.79
CA THR A 153 12.87 11.20 -20.23
C THR A 153 11.62 11.90 -20.73
N TYR A 154 10.93 12.67 -19.88
CA TYR A 154 9.69 13.35 -20.26
C TYR A 154 9.98 14.41 -21.34
N PRO A 155 9.25 14.40 -22.47
CA PRO A 155 9.62 15.15 -23.67
C PRO A 155 9.41 16.66 -23.58
N ALA A 156 8.64 17.16 -22.60
CA ALA A 156 8.46 18.60 -22.43
C ALA A 156 9.68 19.23 -21.75
N ALA A 157 10.08 20.42 -22.23
CA ALA A 157 11.13 21.21 -21.60
C ALA A 157 10.76 21.51 -20.14
N SER A 158 11.47 20.86 -19.22
CA SER A 158 11.36 21.10 -17.79
C SER A 158 12.48 22.05 -17.37
N GLY A 159 12.24 22.87 -16.35
CA GLY A 159 13.29 23.69 -15.72
C GLY A 159 14.31 22.88 -14.90
N ASN A 160 14.10 21.58 -14.72
CA ASN A 160 14.98 20.66 -14.03
C ASN A 160 15.80 19.84 -15.06
N PRO A 161 17.14 19.76 -14.92
CA PRO A 161 18.01 18.97 -15.81
C PRO A 161 17.70 17.46 -15.79
N HIS A 162 16.97 16.96 -14.80
CA HIS A 162 16.50 15.59 -14.67
C HIS A 162 15.04 15.40 -15.10
N GLY A 163 14.57 16.22 -16.06
CA GLY A 163 13.25 16.09 -16.67
C GLY A 163 12.10 16.50 -15.75
N TRP A 164 10.88 16.01 -16.05
CA TRP A 164 9.67 16.44 -15.36
C TRP A 164 9.66 15.98 -13.89
N VAL A 165 9.25 16.87 -13.00
CA VAL A 165 9.03 16.57 -11.58
C VAL A 165 7.59 16.93 -11.22
N SER A 166 6.92 16.07 -10.45
CA SER A 166 5.57 16.34 -9.98
C SER A 166 5.52 17.63 -9.16
N PRO A 167 4.56 18.54 -9.42
CA PRO A 167 4.39 19.72 -8.59
C PRO A 167 3.76 19.39 -7.21
N TRP A 168 3.22 18.19 -7.04
CA TRP A 168 2.40 17.81 -5.90
C TRP A 168 3.11 16.88 -4.91
N HIS A 169 2.58 16.86 -3.69
CA HIS A 169 2.90 15.92 -2.62
C HIS A 169 1.64 15.13 -2.29
N PHE A 170 1.78 13.85 -1.99
CA PHE A 170 0.66 12.99 -1.61
C PHE A 170 0.91 12.43 -0.23
N GLY A 171 -0.08 12.52 0.66
CA GLY A 171 0.04 11.99 2.02
C GLY A 171 0.38 10.49 2.07
N LEU A 172 -0.06 9.74 1.04
CA LEU A 172 0.29 8.32 0.88
C LEU A 172 1.77 8.07 0.52
N ASN A 173 2.52 9.09 0.07
CA ASN A 173 3.96 9.01 -0.16
C ASN A 173 4.73 9.52 1.07
N GLU A 174 4.29 10.64 1.64
CA GLU A 174 4.98 11.26 2.79
C GLU A 174 4.82 10.43 4.06
N GLY A 175 3.62 9.91 4.31
CA GLY A 175 3.32 9.10 5.49
C GLY A 175 4.29 7.92 5.63
N PRO A 176 4.35 7.02 4.64
CA PRO A 176 5.32 5.91 4.67
C PRO A 176 6.77 6.37 4.76
N THR A 177 7.16 7.48 4.12
CA THR A 177 8.54 8.00 4.22
C THR A 177 8.91 8.30 5.66
N VAL A 178 8.07 9.04 6.39
CA VAL A 178 8.31 9.36 7.81
C VAL A 178 8.31 8.10 8.67
N LEU A 179 7.31 7.24 8.50
CA LEU A 179 7.15 6.03 9.32
C LEU A 179 8.31 5.05 9.13
N MET A 180 8.81 4.90 7.90
CA MET A 180 9.88 3.97 7.58
C MET A 180 11.26 4.53 7.93
N ILE A 181 11.48 5.84 7.85
CA ILE A 181 12.70 6.44 8.41
C ILE A 181 12.77 6.20 9.93
N GLU A 182 11.66 6.42 10.66
CA GLU A 182 11.65 6.17 12.10
C GLU A 182 11.82 4.67 12.44
N ASN A 183 11.20 3.78 11.66
CA ASN A 183 11.42 2.34 11.86
C ASN A 183 12.86 1.92 11.58
N TYR A 184 13.51 2.53 10.58
CA TYR A 184 14.93 2.29 10.31
C TYR A 184 15.81 2.76 11.48
N HIS A 185 15.51 3.93 12.06
CA HIS A 185 16.30 4.46 13.17
C HIS A 185 16.09 3.71 14.49
N THR A 186 14.84 3.39 14.84
CA THR A 186 14.49 2.93 16.20
C THR A 186 13.57 1.70 16.22
N GLY A 187 12.91 1.39 15.10
CA GLY A 187 11.85 0.37 15.07
C GLY A 187 10.59 0.76 15.85
N LEU A 188 10.37 2.04 16.16
CA LEU A 188 9.30 2.51 17.07
C LEU A 188 7.92 1.96 16.71
N LEU A 189 7.50 2.07 15.45
CA LEU A 189 6.15 1.65 15.05
C LEU A 189 6.05 0.12 15.13
N TRP A 190 7.13 -0.59 14.83
CA TRP A 190 7.19 -2.06 14.93
C TRP A 190 6.98 -2.49 16.38
N GLN A 191 7.67 -1.84 17.32
CA GLN A 191 7.53 -2.10 18.74
C GLN A 191 6.15 -1.71 19.29
N LEU A 192 5.53 -0.64 18.76
CA LEU A 192 4.15 -0.27 19.12
C LEU A 192 3.16 -1.34 18.67
N MET A 193 3.22 -1.79 17.41
CA MET A 193 2.29 -2.80 16.90
C MET A 193 2.45 -4.16 17.59
N ARG A 194 3.69 -4.59 17.87
CA ARG A 194 3.97 -5.85 18.60
C ARG A 194 3.40 -5.87 20.02
N ARG A 195 3.20 -4.70 20.63
CA ARG A 195 2.58 -4.58 21.97
C ARG A 195 1.06 -4.58 21.94
N CYS A 196 0.42 -4.54 20.78
CA CYS A 196 -1.04 -4.53 20.67
C CYS A 196 -1.62 -5.93 20.89
N PRO A 197 -2.35 -6.20 21.99
CA PRO A 197 -2.85 -7.54 22.30
C PRO A 197 -3.88 -8.02 21.28
N TYR A 198 -4.60 -7.10 20.62
CA TYR A 198 -5.58 -7.43 19.59
C TYR A 198 -4.92 -7.92 18.31
N ILE A 199 -3.83 -7.27 17.88
CA ILE A 199 -3.06 -7.71 16.69
C ILE A 199 -2.40 -9.06 16.98
N VAL A 200 -1.70 -9.16 18.11
CA VAL A 200 -1.05 -10.42 18.53
C VAL A 200 -2.07 -11.55 18.66
N GLY A 201 -3.20 -11.31 19.32
CA GLY A 201 -4.26 -12.29 19.46
C GLY A 201 -4.90 -12.69 18.12
N GLY A 202 -5.05 -11.75 17.19
CA GLY A 202 -5.53 -12.01 15.83
C GLY A 202 -4.59 -12.91 15.05
N LEU A 203 -3.29 -12.59 15.02
CA LEU A 203 -2.28 -13.38 14.33
C LEU A 203 -2.15 -14.79 14.91
N ARG A 204 -2.17 -14.93 16.25
CA ARG A 204 -2.14 -16.25 16.91
C ARG A 204 -3.36 -17.11 16.55
N ARG A 205 -4.54 -16.51 16.45
CA ARG A 205 -5.75 -17.23 15.99
C ARG A 205 -5.72 -17.60 14.51
N ALA A 206 -4.85 -16.97 13.73
CA ALA A 206 -4.58 -17.31 12.34
C ALA A 206 -3.38 -18.28 12.19
N ASP A 207 -2.92 -18.90 13.29
CA ASP A 207 -1.81 -19.86 13.37
C ASP A 207 -0.39 -19.31 13.07
N PHE A 208 -0.20 -18.00 13.20
CA PHE A 208 1.11 -17.37 13.04
C PHE A 208 2.01 -17.70 14.25
N THR A 209 3.32 -17.96 14.04
CA THR A 209 4.32 -18.20 15.11
C THR A 209 5.71 -17.60 14.78
N GLY A 210 6.48 -17.19 15.79
CA GLY A 210 7.87 -16.71 15.64
C GLY A 210 8.03 -15.32 15.02
N GLY A 211 9.29 -14.88 14.85
CA GLY A 211 9.77 -13.69 14.13
C GLY A 211 9.28 -12.32 14.64
N TRP A 212 7.97 -12.11 14.53
CA TRP A 212 7.25 -10.87 14.79
C TRP A 212 6.29 -10.99 16.01
N LEU A 213 5.93 -12.21 16.40
CA LEU A 213 5.02 -12.55 17.52
C LEU A 213 5.69 -12.74 18.88
#